data_AF-A0A1F8G2D6-F1
#
_entry.id   AF-A0A1F8G2D6-F1
#
_cell.length_a   1.000
_cell.length_b   1.000
_cell.length_c   1.000
_cell.angle_alpha   90.00
_cell.angle_beta   90.00
_cell.angle_gamma   90.00
#
_symmetry.space_group_name_H-M   'P 1'
#
loop_
_entity.id
_entity.type
_entity.pdbx_description
1 polymer ?
#
loop_
_entity_poly.entity_id
_entity_poly.type
_entity_poly.pdbx_seq_one_letter_code
_entity_poly.pdbx_strand_id
1 'polypeptide(L)'
;MPKAILYPVPFLSQRLDVADESWHYRSCGVLGIKMLMDYWHNDSPANPSPNLEVIIGTGLTIGAYSAGIGWSHAGLVNIGRQFDYDGYNQDLAGLELELAWSYLLEDLQQTPLLASIYPRFKPDNKGGHIIVVTGFDGELVFYNDPEELNEREGSKAIAVEIFLRGWKKRYIVIHPLSLKTTMKTQPTDQVEFLLFDTYLAFIRNSAGSPIFRDVFVKINGKKTNATDHGRTACAVFVSNILALFSEFGLIKKGHSMITGTLLDMESCGWQKIAEPKVGCVILWEERERNGESNKHLGFYLGNSEAISNSPDLGVPEVHHWTFGMKDGQPVRKVEALYWHERLNS
;
A
#
# COMPACT_ATOMS: atom_id res chain seq x y z
N MET A 1 19.68 -7.58 24.94
CA MET A 1 18.88 -8.82 24.81
C MET A 1 17.42 -8.42 24.89
N PRO A 2 16.54 -8.96 24.03
CA PRO A 2 15.11 -8.68 24.10
C PRO A 2 14.58 -9.07 25.49
N LYS A 3 13.63 -8.29 26.01
CA LYS A 3 12.91 -8.63 27.24
C LYS A 3 12.11 -9.91 26.97
N ALA A 4 12.01 -10.81 27.95
CA ALA A 4 11.13 -11.97 27.85
C ALA A 4 9.68 -11.50 27.65
N ILE A 5 9.00 -12.09 26.68
CA ILE A 5 7.62 -11.78 26.26
C ILE A 5 6.81 -13.06 26.34
N LEU A 6 5.62 -12.97 26.94
CA LEU A 6 4.65 -14.06 26.95
C LEU A 6 3.24 -13.47 26.97
N TYR A 7 2.44 -13.86 25.98
CA TYR A 7 1.05 -13.48 25.84
C TYR A 7 0.16 -14.65 26.25
N PRO A 8 -0.83 -14.46 27.15
CA PRO A 8 -1.78 -15.49 27.55
C PRO A 8 -2.85 -15.71 26.45
N VAL A 9 -2.41 -16.14 25.27
CA VAL A 9 -3.30 -16.43 24.14
C VAL A 9 -4.04 -17.74 24.42
N PRO A 10 -5.39 -17.75 24.39
CA PRO A 10 -6.14 -18.97 24.62
C PRO A 10 -5.86 -20.00 23.52
N PHE A 11 -5.88 -21.27 23.89
CA PHE A 11 -5.65 -22.38 22.97
C PHE A 11 -6.96 -22.83 22.31
N LEU A 12 -6.90 -23.14 21.01
CA LEU A 12 -7.97 -23.81 20.26
C LEU A 12 -7.39 -24.94 19.40
N SER A 13 -8.08 -26.07 19.37
CA SER A 13 -7.76 -27.26 18.58
C SER A 13 -8.61 -27.32 17.31
N GLN A 14 -7.96 -27.51 16.17
CA GLN A 14 -8.66 -27.69 14.90
C GLN A 14 -9.46 -29.00 14.83
N ARG A 15 -9.22 -29.93 15.76
CA ARG A 15 -9.88 -31.24 15.83
C ARG A 15 -11.06 -31.25 16.81
N LEU A 16 -11.03 -30.40 17.83
CA LEU A 16 -12.07 -30.38 18.87
C LEU A 16 -13.00 -29.17 18.79
N ASP A 17 -12.48 -27.98 18.44
CA ASP A 17 -13.24 -26.73 18.49
C ASP A 17 -13.93 -26.38 17.16
N VAL A 18 -13.63 -27.14 16.10
CA VAL A 18 -14.25 -26.99 14.78
C VAL A 18 -15.40 -27.99 14.67
N ALA A 19 -16.64 -27.48 14.58
CA ALA A 19 -17.83 -28.32 14.51
C ALA A 19 -17.92 -29.16 13.21
N ASP A 20 -17.54 -28.60 12.07
CA ASP A 20 -17.54 -29.31 10.78
C ASP A 20 -16.21 -30.05 10.58
N GLU A 21 -16.25 -31.37 10.71
CA GLU A 21 -15.11 -32.28 10.56
C GLU A 21 -14.37 -32.12 9.23
N SER A 22 -15.04 -31.64 8.17
CA SER A 22 -14.39 -31.39 6.88
C SER A 22 -13.32 -30.32 6.97
N TRP A 23 -13.36 -29.44 7.98
CA TRP A 23 -12.38 -28.38 8.20
C TRP A 23 -11.21 -28.78 9.10
N HIS A 24 -11.26 -29.94 9.77
CA HIS A 24 -10.26 -30.37 10.78
C HIS A 24 -8.82 -30.41 10.27
N TYR A 25 -8.58 -30.57 8.97
CA TYR A 25 -7.23 -30.65 8.40
C TYR A 25 -6.77 -29.36 7.72
N ARG A 26 -7.60 -28.31 7.73
CA ARG A 26 -7.39 -27.10 6.92
C ARG A 26 -7.81 -25.82 7.61
N SER A 27 -8.04 -25.82 8.92
CA SER A 27 -8.49 -24.64 9.67
C SER A 27 -7.40 -23.98 10.52
N CYS A 28 -6.15 -24.47 10.52
CA CYS A 28 -5.05 -23.94 11.34
C CYS A 28 -4.90 -22.40 11.24
N GLY A 29 -4.97 -21.83 10.03
CA GLY A 29 -4.91 -20.38 9.84
C GLY A 29 -6.09 -19.63 10.44
N VAL A 30 -7.31 -20.13 10.29
CA VAL A 30 -8.52 -19.51 10.82
C VAL A 30 -8.62 -19.65 12.34
N LEU A 31 -8.21 -20.79 12.90
CA LEU A 31 -8.05 -20.92 14.35
C LEU A 31 -6.98 -19.99 14.89
N GLY A 32 -5.89 -19.78 14.16
CA GLY A 32 -4.87 -18.80 14.53
C GLY A 32 -5.46 -17.40 14.66
N ILE A 33 -6.28 -16.97 13.70
CA ILE A 33 -7.01 -15.69 13.81
C ILE A 33 -7.92 -15.69 15.03
N LYS A 34 -8.74 -16.74 15.22
CA LYS A 34 -9.68 -16.83 16.33
C LYS A 34 -8.97 -16.72 17.68
N MET A 35 -7.84 -17.41 17.86
CA MET A 35 -7.02 -17.32 19.08
C MET A 35 -6.52 -15.89 19.32
N LEU A 36 -6.09 -15.17 18.27
CA LEU A 36 -5.69 -13.77 18.40
C LEU A 36 -6.88 -12.84 18.72
N MET A 37 -8.04 -13.05 18.09
CA MET A 37 -9.26 -12.28 18.40
C MET A 37 -9.73 -12.53 19.83
N ASP A 38 -9.66 -13.77 20.32
CA ASP A 38 -9.98 -14.11 21.71
C ASP A 38 -9.01 -13.47 22.69
N TYR A 39 -7.71 -13.46 22.37
CA TYR A 39 -6.72 -12.75 23.17
C TYR A 39 -7.09 -11.28 23.34
N TRP A 40 -7.43 -10.60 22.24
CA TRP A 40 -7.82 -9.20 22.28
C TRP A 40 -9.19 -8.95 22.91
N HIS A 41 -10.14 -9.87 22.75
CA HIS A 41 -11.44 -9.82 23.40
C HIS A 41 -11.32 -9.98 24.93
N ASN A 42 -10.42 -10.86 25.38
CA ASN A 42 -10.13 -11.04 26.80
C ASN A 42 -9.46 -9.81 27.41
N ASP A 43 -8.61 -9.12 26.66
CA ASP A 43 -8.00 -7.85 27.07
C ASP A 43 -9.05 -6.71 27.11
N SER A 44 -9.96 -6.66 26.13
CA SER A 44 -11.06 -5.71 26.09
C SER A 44 -12.29 -6.30 25.40
N PRO A 45 -13.41 -6.51 26.13
CA PRO A 45 -14.64 -7.06 25.56
C PRO A 45 -15.27 -6.24 24.43
N ALA A 46 -14.81 -5.00 24.22
CA ALA A 46 -15.20 -4.18 23.08
C ALA A 46 -14.64 -4.68 21.74
N ASN A 47 -13.54 -5.45 21.77
CA ASN A 47 -13.01 -6.11 20.59
C ASN A 47 -13.90 -7.31 20.26
N PRO A 48 -14.48 -7.42 19.06
CA PRO A 48 -15.36 -8.54 18.75
C PRO A 48 -14.58 -9.85 18.64
N SER A 49 -15.18 -10.96 19.07
CA SER A 49 -14.67 -12.31 18.81
C SER A 49 -15.82 -13.20 18.33
N PRO A 50 -16.09 -13.23 17.01
CA PRO A 50 -17.15 -14.06 16.45
C PRO A 50 -16.83 -15.55 16.62
N ASN A 51 -17.87 -16.40 16.62
CA ASN A 51 -17.66 -17.85 16.65
C ASN A 51 -16.95 -18.34 15.37
N LEU A 52 -16.40 -19.56 15.44
CA LEU A 52 -15.51 -20.08 14.42
C LEU A 52 -16.21 -20.29 13.07
N GLU A 53 -17.48 -20.70 13.10
CA GLU A 53 -18.31 -20.93 11.92
C GLU A 53 -18.52 -19.63 11.14
N VAL A 54 -18.76 -18.52 11.85
CA VAL A 54 -18.86 -17.19 11.24
C VAL A 54 -17.53 -16.79 10.60
N ILE A 55 -16.39 -17.05 11.26
CA ILE A 55 -15.07 -16.73 10.69
C ILE A 55 -14.79 -17.55 9.43
N ILE A 56 -15.04 -18.87 9.47
CA ILE A 56 -14.87 -19.76 8.32
C ILE A 56 -15.78 -19.30 7.16
N GLY A 57 -17.06 -19.05 7.44
CA GLY A 57 -18.04 -18.61 6.45
C GLY A 57 -17.67 -17.27 5.80
N THR A 58 -17.21 -16.31 6.60
CA THR A 58 -16.69 -15.03 6.12
C THR A 58 -15.48 -15.24 5.21
N GLY A 59 -14.52 -16.06 5.63
CA GLY A 59 -13.33 -16.36 4.85
C GLY A 59 -13.63 -17.02 3.50
N LEU A 60 -14.60 -17.93 3.45
CA LEU A 60 -15.09 -18.52 2.21
C LEU A 60 -15.74 -17.47 1.30
N THR A 61 -16.57 -16.60 1.87
CA THR A 61 -17.32 -15.57 1.14
C THR A 61 -16.39 -14.57 0.46
N ILE A 62 -15.31 -14.17 1.12
CA ILE A 62 -14.32 -13.22 0.57
C ILE A 62 -13.21 -13.88 -0.25
N GLY A 63 -13.29 -15.19 -0.50
CA GLY A 63 -12.29 -15.93 -1.27
C GLY A 63 -10.93 -16.07 -0.59
N ALA A 64 -10.87 -16.00 0.75
CA ALA A 64 -9.63 -16.14 1.51
C ALA A 64 -9.06 -17.57 1.46
N TYR A 65 -9.93 -18.57 1.24
CA TYR A 65 -9.57 -19.99 1.09
C TYR A 65 -9.62 -20.42 -0.38
N SER A 66 -8.61 -21.18 -0.80
CA SER A 66 -8.57 -21.85 -2.10
C SER A 66 -8.48 -23.36 -1.92
N ALA A 67 -9.42 -24.10 -2.52
CA ALA A 67 -9.45 -25.56 -2.44
C ALA A 67 -8.14 -26.17 -2.98
N GLY A 68 -7.54 -27.08 -2.20
CA GLY A 68 -6.26 -27.72 -2.55
C GLY A 68 -5.00 -26.87 -2.26
N ILE A 69 -5.16 -25.60 -1.90
CA ILE A 69 -4.05 -24.70 -1.55
C ILE A 69 -4.09 -24.35 -0.05
N GLY A 70 -5.26 -23.98 0.47
CA GLY A 70 -5.45 -23.53 1.85
C GLY A 70 -5.84 -22.07 1.96
N TRP A 71 -5.65 -21.50 3.16
CA TRP A 71 -5.91 -20.09 3.45
C TRP A 71 -4.73 -19.23 3.00
N SER A 72 -5.01 -18.19 2.21
CA SER A 72 -3.98 -17.20 1.87
C SER A 72 -3.69 -16.29 3.06
N HIS A 73 -2.43 -15.87 3.25
CA HIS A 73 -2.08 -14.97 4.36
C HIS A 73 -2.81 -13.62 4.27
N ALA A 74 -2.90 -13.04 3.07
CA ALA A 74 -3.67 -11.81 2.84
C ALA A 74 -5.17 -12.04 3.09
N GLY A 75 -5.71 -13.21 2.71
CA GLY A 75 -7.08 -13.59 3.02
C GLY A 75 -7.34 -13.67 4.52
N LEU A 76 -6.42 -14.23 5.30
CA LEU A 76 -6.49 -14.27 6.76
C LEU A 76 -6.54 -12.86 7.39
N VAL A 77 -5.71 -11.93 6.90
CA VAL A 77 -5.80 -10.51 7.30
C VAL A 77 -7.17 -9.92 6.95
N ASN A 78 -7.68 -10.19 5.75
CA ASN A 78 -8.95 -9.65 5.29
C ASN A 78 -10.16 -10.20 6.06
N ILE A 79 -10.07 -11.41 6.61
CA ILE A 79 -11.05 -11.95 7.56
C ILE A 79 -11.08 -11.08 8.81
N GLY A 80 -9.92 -10.75 9.39
CA GLY A 80 -9.82 -9.85 10.56
C GLY A 80 -10.52 -8.51 10.33
N ARG A 81 -10.33 -7.92 9.14
CA ARG A 81 -10.95 -6.65 8.74
C ARG A 81 -12.47 -6.67 8.67
N GLN A 82 -13.09 -7.85 8.60
CA GLN A 82 -14.56 -7.94 8.66
C GLN A 82 -15.11 -7.82 10.09
N PHE A 83 -14.23 -7.80 11.09
CA PHE A 83 -14.58 -7.81 12.51
C PHE A 83 -13.84 -6.72 13.29
N ASP A 84 -13.66 -5.52 12.72
CA ASP A 84 -13.01 -4.38 13.40
C ASP A 84 -11.56 -4.62 13.87
N TYR A 85 -10.86 -5.58 13.26
CA TYR A 85 -9.41 -5.71 13.35
C TYR A 85 -8.74 -5.12 12.10
N ASP A 86 -7.46 -4.82 12.23
CA ASP A 86 -6.57 -4.65 11.09
C ASP A 86 -5.36 -5.57 11.26
N GLY A 87 -4.46 -5.53 10.29
CA GLY A 87 -3.27 -6.33 10.32
C GLY A 87 -2.54 -6.30 8.98
N TYR A 88 -1.51 -7.12 8.91
CA TYR A 88 -0.70 -7.29 7.71
C TYR A 88 -0.05 -8.67 7.73
N ASN A 89 0.38 -9.12 6.56
CA ASN A 89 1.19 -10.32 6.41
C ASN A 89 2.56 -9.94 5.86
N GLN A 90 3.60 -10.57 6.39
CA GLN A 90 4.98 -10.39 5.93
C GLN A 90 5.43 -11.63 5.17
N ASP A 91 6.00 -11.44 3.97
CA ASP A 91 6.73 -12.48 3.24
C ASP A 91 8.20 -12.07 3.14
N LEU A 92 9.00 -12.62 4.06
CA LEU A 92 10.42 -12.34 4.20
C LEU A 92 11.27 -13.49 3.67
N ALA A 93 10.70 -14.38 2.85
CA ALA A 93 11.41 -15.55 2.34
C ALA A 93 12.71 -15.19 1.59
N GLY A 94 12.71 -14.02 0.92
CA GLY A 94 13.87 -13.48 0.20
C GLY A 94 14.93 -12.80 1.07
N LEU A 95 14.69 -12.58 2.36
CA LEU A 95 15.64 -11.93 3.27
C LEU A 95 16.57 -12.94 3.94
N GLU A 96 17.73 -12.45 4.39
CA GLU A 96 18.61 -13.18 5.30
C GLU A 96 17.89 -13.52 6.61
N LEU A 97 18.21 -14.69 7.17
CA LEU A 97 17.49 -15.25 8.32
C LEU A 97 17.51 -14.33 9.54
N GLU A 98 18.67 -13.72 9.82
CA GLU A 98 18.84 -12.80 10.96
C GLU A 98 17.95 -11.57 10.85
N LEU A 99 17.85 -10.99 9.64
CA LEU A 99 16.99 -9.84 9.36
C LEU A 99 15.51 -10.22 9.38
N ALA A 100 15.14 -11.37 8.81
CA ALA A 100 13.76 -11.85 8.90
C ALA A 100 13.36 -12.07 10.36
N TRP A 101 14.25 -12.64 11.16
CA TRP A 101 14.03 -12.87 12.59
C TRP A 101 13.88 -11.56 13.37
N SER A 102 14.66 -10.52 13.06
CA SER A 102 14.51 -9.22 13.73
C SER A 102 13.15 -8.58 13.49
N TYR A 103 12.60 -8.68 12.26
CA TYR A 103 11.25 -8.19 11.96
C TYR A 103 10.18 -8.93 12.77
N LEU A 104 10.25 -10.27 12.82
CA LEU A 104 9.29 -11.04 13.63
C LEU A 104 9.39 -10.66 15.11
N LEU A 105 10.60 -10.52 15.66
CA LEU A 105 10.78 -10.16 17.07
C LEU A 105 10.28 -8.74 17.40
N GLU A 106 10.41 -7.79 16.47
CA GLU A 106 9.90 -6.43 16.66
C GLU A 106 8.37 -6.42 16.75
N ASP A 107 7.69 -7.19 15.91
CA ASP A 107 6.24 -7.30 15.97
C ASP A 107 5.77 -8.14 17.16
N LEU A 108 6.51 -9.20 17.48
CA LEU A 108 6.24 -10.03 18.66
C LEU A 108 6.44 -9.27 19.97
N GLN A 109 7.21 -8.17 20.01
CA GLN A 109 7.29 -7.30 21.18
C GLN A 109 5.99 -6.54 21.45
N GLN A 110 5.15 -6.38 20.43
CA GLN A 110 3.94 -5.58 20.48
C GLN A 110 2.69 -6.46 20.60
N THR A 111 2.68 -7.63 19.97
CA THR A 111 1.50 -8.49 19.90
C THR A 111 1.83 -9.95 19.58
N PRO A 112 1.03 -10.93 20.05
CA PRO A 112 1.11 -12.29 19.54
C PRO A 112 0.77 -12.33 18.03
N LEU A 113 1.38 -13.24 17.30
CA LEU A 113 1.29 -13.28 15.83
C LEU A 113 1.19 -14.71 15.31
N LEU A 114 0.72 -14.88 14.07
CA LEU A 114 0.72 -16.19 13.40
C LEU A 114 2.03 -16.38 12.64
N ALA A 115 2.67 -17.54 12.75
CA ALA A 115 3.85 -17.88 11.96
C ALA A 115 3.57 -19.05 11.02
N SER A 116 3.99 -18.93 9.76
CA SER A 116 3.94 -20.03 8.79
C SER A 116 5.19 -20.89 8.92
N ILE A 117 5.01 -22.16 9.24
CA ILE A 117 6.08 -23.12 9.44
C ILE A 117 5.93 -24.32 8.50
N TYR A 118 7.03 -25.03 8.28
CA TYR A 118 6.94 -26.39 7.77
C TYR A 118 6.34 -27.30 8.85
N PRO A 119 5.49 -28.28 8.50
CA PRO A 119 4.90 -29.18 9.48
C PRO A 119 5.96 -29.79 10.40
N ARG A 120 5.74 -29.73 11.72
CA ARG A 120 6.69 -30.20 12.75
C ARG A 120 8.10 -29.58 12.66
N PHE A 121 8.22 -28.37 12.11
CA PHE A 121 9.49 -27.64 11.93
C PHE A 121 10.53 -28.37 11.06
N LYS A 122 10.09 -29.21 10.12
CA LYS A 122 10.97 -29.97 9.22
C LYS A 122 10.79 -29.51 7.76
N PRO A 123 11.78 -28.83 7.15
CA PRO A 123 11.70 -28.35 5.76
C PRO A 123 11.35 -29.41 4.71
N ASP A 124 11.71 -30.67 4.96
CA ASP A 124 11.41 -31.79 4.05
C ASP A 124 9.91 -32.16 4.02
N ASN A 125 9.13 -31.72 5.01
CA ASN A 125 7.69 -31.95 5.02
C ASN A 125 7.01 -31.01 4.02
N LYS A 126 6.25 -31.60 3.08
CA LYS A 126 5.46 -30.84 2.11
C LYS A 126 4.31 -30.11 2.80
N GLY A 127 3.91 -28.96 2.23
CA GLY A 127 2.79 -28.15 2.70
C GLY A 127 3.21 -26.98 3.59
N GLY A 128 2.23 -26.36 4.22
CA GLY A 128 2.41 -25.30 5.21
C GLY A 128 1.54 -25.59 6.42
N HIS A 129 2.02 -25.17 7.58
CA HIS A 129 1.26 -25.16 8.81
C HIS A 129 1.32 -23.76 9.41
N ILE A 130 0.28 -23.36 10.14
CA ILE A 130 0.22 -22.07 10.82
C ILE A 130 0.09 -22.33 12.31
N ILE A 131 0.98 -21.72 13.08
CA ILE A 131 0.95 -21.72 14.55
C ILE A 131 0.76 -20.28 15.04
N VAL A 132 0.35 -20.11 16.30
CA VAL A 132 0.30 -18.80 16.94
C VAL A 132 1.51 -18.66 17.86
N VAL A 133 2.41 -17.75 17.55
CA VAL A 133 3.57 -17.43 18.40
C VAL A 133 3.08 -16.55 19.56
N THR A 134 3.24 -17.06 20.77
CA THR A 134 2.73 -16.46 22.00
C THR A 134 3.83 -15.83 22.84
N GLY A 135 5.11 -16.02 22.51
CA GLY A 135 6.18 -15.40 23.28
C GLY A 135 7.59 -15.83 22.88
N PHE A 136 8.55 -15.22 23.56
CA PHE A 136 9.98 -15.47 23.41
C PHE A 136 10.74 -15.06 24.69
N ASP A 137 11.66 -15.88 25.19
CA ASP A 137 12.43 -15.58 26.42
C ASP A 137 13.93 -15.34 26.23
N GLY A 138 14.43 -15.43 25.00
CA GLY A 138 15.88 -15.41 24.70
C GLY A 138 16.36 -16.73 24.08
N GLU A 139 15.80 -17.85 24.50
CA GLU A 139 16.25 -19.20 24.13
C GLU A 139 15.12 -20.02 23.48
N LEU A 140 13.89 -19.80 23.93
CA LEU A 140 12.70 -20.52 23.52
C LEU A 140 11.68 -19.60 22.87
N VAL A 141 11.03 -20.09 21.82
CA VAL A 141 9.82 -19.54 21.23
C VAL A 141 8.63 -20.30 21.79
N PHE A 142 7.68 -19.58 22.37
CA PHE A 142 6.42 -20.12 22.89
C PHE A 142 5.34 -20.02 21.80
N TYR A 143 4.53 -21.05 21.63
CA TYR A 143 3.50 -21.06 20.61
C TYR A 143 2.34 -22.02 20.92
N ASN A 144 1.17 -21.70 20.35
CA ASN A 144 0.01 -22.58 20.32
C ASN A 144 -0.06 -23.28 18.95
N ASP A 145 -0.12 -24.60 18.98
CA ASP A 145 -0.20 -25.47 17.79
C ASP A 145 -1.63 -25.99 17.61
N PRO A 146 -2.42 -25.44 16.68
CA PRO A 146 -3.83 -25.81 16.54
C PRO A 146 -4.04 -27.26 16.09
N GLU A 147 -3.01 -27.98 15.61
CA GLU A 147 -3.14 -29.38 15.21
C GLU A 147 -3.31 -30.34 16.42
N GLU A 148 -2.91 -29.90 17.62
CA GLU A 148 -2.95 -30.70 18.84
C GLU A 148 -4.36 -30.78 19.44
N LEU A 149 -4.60 -31.80 20.27
CA LEU A 149 -5.93 -32.10 20.79
C LEU A 149 -6.34 -31.22 21.98
N ASN A 150 -5.39 -30.73 22.77
CA ASN A 150 -5.70 -29.95 23.97
C ASN A 150 -4.58 -28.97 24.31
N GLU A 151 -4.87 -28.03 25.20
CA GLU A 151 -3.95 -26.95 25.59
C GLU A 151 -2.61 -27.46 26.13
N ARG A 152 -2.62 -28.53 26.93
CA ARG A 152 -1.38 -29.10 27.49
C ARG A 152 -0.43 -29.61 26.40
N GLU A 153 -0.99 -30.15 25.32
CA GLU A 153 -0.22 -30.64 24.18
C GLU A 153 0.07 -29.53 23.18
N GLY A 154 -0.84 -28.57 23.01
CA GLY A 154 -0.78 -27.52 21.99
C GLY A 154 0.00 -26.27 22.38
N SER A 155 0.03 -25.90 23.66
CA SER A 155 0.81 -24.77 24.18
C SER A 155 2.24 -25.23 24.47
N LYS A 156 3.13 -25.03 23.50
CA LYS A 156 4.48 -25.59 23.46
C LYS A 156 5.55 -24.50 23.55
N ALA A 157 6.78 -24.95 23.83
CA ALA A 157 7.99 -24.15 23.70
C ALA A 157 9.01 -24.91 22.85
N ILE A 158 9.78 -24.20 22.04
CA ILE A 158 10.79 -24.79 21.16
C ILE A 158 12.03 -23.90 21.10
N ALA A 159 13.22 -24.51 21.02
CA ALA A 159 14.46 -23.75 20.85
C ALA A 159 14.41 -22.87 19.60
N VAL A 160 14.89 -21.63 19.71
CA VAL A 160 14.96 -20.66 18.61
C VAL A 160 15.59 -21.26 17.36
N GLU A 161 16.68 -21.99 17.50
CA GLU A 161 17.38 -22.61 16.37
C GLU A 161 16.47 -23.59 15.60
N ILE A 162 15.66 -24.37 16.31
CA ILE A 162 14.72 -25.31 15.70
C ILE A 162 13.55 -24.55 15.06
N PHE A 163 13.03 -23.51 15.73
CA PHE A 163 12.01 -22.64 15.16
C PHE A 163 12.48 -22.01 13.84
N LEU A 164 13.64 -21.35 13.86
CA LEU A 164 14.21 -20.66 12.69
C LEU A 164 14.44 -21.60 11.51
N ARG A 165 14.90 -22.84 11.77
CA ARG A 165 15.03 -23.87 10.74
C ARG A 165 13.69 -24.29 10.13
N GLY A 166 12.63 -24.33 10.94
CA GLY A 166 11.28 -24.74 10.54
C GLY A 166 10.39 -23.61 10.04
N TRP A 167 10.80 -22.35 10.22
CA TRP A 167 10.00 -21.18 9.88
C TRP A 167 10.16 -20.82 8.40
N LYS A 168 9.04 -20.56 7.73
CA LYS A 168 9.03 -20.23 6.29
C LYS A 168 9.33 -18.75 6.02
N LYS A 169 9.80 -18.00 7.02
CA LYS A 169 10.02 -16.54 7.00
C LYS A 169 8.76 -15.77 6.59
N ARG A 170 7.60 -16.24 7.05
CA ARG A 170 6.30 -15.60 6.82
C ARG A 170 5.52 -15.57 8.11
N TYR A 171 4.85 -14.45 8.37
CA TYR A 171 4.00 -14.29 9.53
C TYR A 171 2.87 -13.31 9.26
N ILE A 172 1.88 -13.30 10.15
CA ILE A 172 0.68 -12.47 10.07
C ILE A 172 0.46 -11.84 11.43
N VAL A 173 0.20 -10.54 11.43
CA VAL A 173 -0.17 -9.78 12.61
C VAL A 173 -1.64 -9.39 12.48
N ILE A 174 -2.40 -9.57 13.57
CA ILE A 174 -3.80 -9.15 13.68
C ILE A 174 -3.96 -8.38 15.00
N HIS A 175 -4.48 -7.17 14.93
CA HIS A 175 -4.68 -6.30 16.08
C HIS A 175 -5.97 -5.47 15.95
N PRO A 176 -6.62 -5.07 17.05
CA PRO A 176 -7.77 -4.17 17.01
C PRO A 176 -7.45 -2.85 16.30
N LEU A 177 -8.47 -2.26 15.66
CA LEU A 177 -8.33 -0.94 15.02
C LEU A 177 -7.91 0.17 16.00
N SER A 178 -8.24 0.04 17.28
CA SER A 178 -7.83 0.98 18.34
C SER A 178 -6.31 1.11 18.47
N LEU A 179 -5.55 0.04 18.16
CA LEU A 179 -4.08 0.02 18.21
C LEU A 179 -3.39 0.56 16.95
N LYS A 180 -4.14 0.80 15.87
CA LYS A 180 -3.61 1.34 14.61
C LYS A 180 -2.98 2.74 14.79
N THR A 181 -3.39 3.47 15.82
CA THR A 181 -2.84 4.80 16.15
C THR A 181 -1.44 4.71 16.77
N THR A 182 -1.06 3.56 17.35
CA THR A 182 0.23 3.35 18.05
C THR A 182 1.20 2.46 17.30
N MET A 183 0.72 1.53 16.47
CA MET A 183 1.58 0.71 15.60
C MET A 183 1.85 1.46 14.30
N LYS A 184 2.88 2.32 14.30
CA LYS A 184 3.48 2.76 13.04
C LYS A 184 3.98 1.50 12.35
N THR A 185 3.42 1.16 11.19
CA THR A 185 4.11 0.28 10.24
C THR A 185 5.48 0.90 10.03
N GLN A 186 6.53 0.29 10.60
CA GLN A 186 7.89 0.71 10.35
C GLN A 186 8.08 0.62 8.83
N PRO A 187 8.48 1.71 8.16
CA PRO A 187 9.06 1.58 6.84
C PRO A 187 10.16 0.53 6.96
N THR A 188 10.31 -0.36 5.98
CA THR A 188 11.54 -1.12 5.89
C THR A 188 12.67 -0.09 5.85
N ASP A 189 13.44 0.06 6.93
CA ASP A 189 14.51 1.07 7.10
C ASP A 189 15.65 0.96 6.06
N GLN A 190 15.47 0.13 5.04
CA GLN A 190 16.37 -0.07 3.90
C GLN A 190 15.79 0.41 2.55
N VAL A 191 14.55 0.90 2.52
CA VAL A 191 13.92 1.38 1.28
C VAL A 191 13.35 2.78 1.51
N GLU A 192 14.04 3.78 1.01
CA GLU A 192 13.57 5.16 0.95
C GLU A 192 12.82 5.38 -0.38
N PHE A 193 11.59 5.89 -0.29
CA PHE A 193 10.89 6.35 -1.48
C PHE A 193 11.46 7.70 -1.91
N LEU A 194 12.23 7.70 -3.00
CA LEU A 194 12.78 8.92 -3.59
C LEU A 194 11.67 9.68 -4.32
N LEU A 195 10.94 10.52 -3.58
CA LEU A 195 9.76 11.25 -4.07
C LEU A 195 10.09 12.08 -5.31
N PHE A 196 11.12 12.91 -5.24
CA PHE A 196 11.47 13.83 -6.33
C PHE A 196 11.93 13.07 -7.59
N ASP A 197 12.80 12.06 -7.42
CA ASP A 197 13.29 11.26 -8.54
C ASP A 197 12.18 10.48 -9.23
N THR A 198 11.29 9.87 -8.44
CA THR A 198 10.13 9.13 -8.94
C THR A 198 9.19 10.09 -9.67
N TYR A 199 8.83 11.22 -9.05
CA TYR A 199 8.02 12.28 -9.65
C TYR A 199 8.57 12.74 -11.01
N LEU A 200 9.86 13.02 -11.09
CA LEU A 200 10.51 13.46 -12.32
C LEU A 200 10.56 12.35 -13.37
N ALA A 201 10.75 11.10 -12.97
CA ALA A 201 10.69 9.94 -13.86
C ALA A 201 9.29 9.79 -14.48
N PHE A 202 8.22 9.93 -13.70
CA PHE A 202 6.84 9.91 -14.21
C PHE A 202 6.58 11.02 -15.23
N ILE A 203 7.08 12.24 -14.95
CA ILE A 203 7.00 13.36 -15.89
C ILE A 203 7.73 13.02 -17.19
N ARG A 204 9.00 12.59 -17.13
CA ARG A 204 9.82 12.31 -18.34
C ARG A 204 9.25 11.17 -19.17
N ASN A 205 8.84 10.08 -18.52
CA ASN A 205 8.30 8.90 -19.18
C ASN A 205 6.90 9.11 -19.77
N SER A 206 6.27 10.26 -19.49
CA SER A 206 4.96 10.60 -20.08
C SER A 206 5.05 11.10 -21.54
N ALA A 207 6.23 11.47 -22.02
CA ALA A 207 6.42 11.96 -23.39
C ALA A 207 5.94 10.91 -24.41
N GLY A 208 5.07 11.34 -25.33
CA GLY A 208 4.44 10.49 -26.34
C GLY A 208 3.31 9.58 -25.83
N SER A 209 2.99 9.60 -24.53
CA SER A 209 2.02 8.68 -23.95
C SER A 209 0.56 9.09 -24.22
N PRO A 210 -0.30 8.21 -24.75
CA PRO A 210 -1.71 8.51 -25.01
C PRO A 210 -2.60 8.41 -23.78
N ILE A 211 -2.07 8.08 -22.60
CA ILE A 211 -2.88 7.78 -21.41
C ILE A 211 -3.69 8.98 -20.90
N PHE A 212 -3.26 10.22 -21.21
CA PHE A 212 -3.95 11.45 -20.82
C PHE A 212 -4.92 11.97 -21.88
N ARG A 213 -4.99 11.31 -23.04
CA ARG A 213 -5.64 11.82 -24.25
C ARG A 213 -7.15 11.88 -24.14
N ASP A 214 -7.77 10.85 -23.57
CA ASP A 214 -9.22 10.64 -23.65
C ASP A 214 -9.86 10.63 -22.26
N VAL A 215 -10.69 11.64 -21.96
CA VAL A 215 -11.48 11.71 -20.72
C VAL A 215 -12.96 11.72 -21.07
N PHE A 216 -13.67 10.64 -20.75
CA PHE A 216 -15.09 10.52 -21.07
C PHE A 216 -15.98 11.01 -19.93
N VAL A 217 -16.90 11.92 -20.26
CA VAL A 217 -17.92 12.46 -19.36
C VAL A 217 -19.32 12.27 -19.95
N LYS A 218 -20.35 12.40 -19.11
CA LYS A 218 -21.75 12.36 -19.54
C LYS A 218 -22.35 13.77 -19.43
N ILE A 219 -22.64 14.40 -20.56
CA ILE A 219 -23.27 15.74 -20.62
C ILE A 219 -24.65 15.57 -21.24
N ASN A 220 -25.71 15.96 -20.51
CA ASN A 220 -27.11 15.81 -20.94
C ASN A 220 -27.45 14.39 -21.44
N GLY A 221 -26.94 13.37 -20.75
CA GLY A 221 -27.19 11.97 -21.12
C GLY A 221 -26.23 11.39 -22.17
N LYS A 222 -25.47 12.22 -22.90
CA LYS A 222 -24.57 11.80 -23.97
C LYS A 222 -23.13 11.61 -23.47
N LYS A 223 -22.50 10.49 -23.86
CA LYS A 223 -21.06 10.27 -23.67
C LYS A 223 -20.28 11.22 -24.57
N THR A 224 -19.42 12.04 -23.99
CA THR A 224 -18.60 13.05 -24.66
C THR A 224 -17.15 12.90 -24.20
N ASN A 225 -16.20 13.05 -25.12
CA ASN A 225 -14.78 13.15 -24.77
C ASN A 225 -14.45 14.60 -24.40
N ALA A 226 -14.24 14.88 -23.12
CA ALA A 226 -14.02 16.22 -22.59
C ALA A 226 -12.70 16.85 -23.05
N THR A 227 -11.73 16.03 -23.46
CA THR A 227 -10.40 16.46 -23.88
C THR A 227 -10.24 16.62 -25.39
N ASP A 228 -11.31 16.38 -26.17
CA ASP A 228 -11.30 16.38 -27.64
C ASP A 228 -10.10 15.63 -28.23
N HIS A 229 -9.98 14.34 -27.87
CA HIS A 229 -8.89 13.47 -28.30
C HIS A 229 -7.48 14.02 -28.03
N GLY A 230 -7.33 14.69 -26.89
CA GLY A 230 -6.08 15.22 -26.40
C GLY A 230 -5.84 16.69 -26.72
N ARG A 231 -6.69 17.34 -27.52
CA ARG A 231 -6.51 18.76 -27.86
C ARG A 231 -6.51 19.67 -26.63
N THR A 232 -7.31 19.36 -25.61
CA THR A 232 -7.44 20.15 -24.36
C THR A 232 -6.97 19.39 -23.12
N ALA A 233 -6.08 18.40 -23.28
CA ALA A 233 -5.66 17.51 -22.20
C ALA A 233 -4.54 18.06 -21.28
N CYS A 234 -4.11 19.32 -21.40
CA CYS A 234 -2.98 19.83 -20.61
C CYS A 234 -3.24 19.82 -19.09
N ALA A 235 -4.45 20.18 -18.65
CA ALA A 235 -4.84 20.11 -17.24
C ALA A 235 -4.95 18.65 -16.75
N VAL A 236 -5.50 17.77 -17.60
CA VAL A 236 -5.60 16.33 -17.31
C VAL A 236 -4.20 15.73 -17.13
N PHE A 237 -3.28 16.04 -18.02
CA PHE A 237 -1.89 15.58 -17.93
C PHE A 237 -1.24 16.01 -16.62
N VAL A 238 -1.18 17.32 -16.35
CA VAL A 238 -0.49 17.84 -15.16
C VAL A 238 -1.15 17.35 -13.88
N SER A 239 -2.46 17.49 -13.75
CA SER A 239 -3.16 17.12 -12.51
C SER A 239 -3.14 15.63 -12.23
N ASN A 240 -3.16 14.74 -13.24
CA ASN A 240 -3.07 13.30 -13.01
C ASN A 240 -1.66 12.87 -12.60
N ILE A 241 -0.61 13.47 -13.19
CA ILE A 241 0.76 13.24 -12.70
C ILE A 241 0.86 13.65 -11.23
N LEU A 242 0.35 14.83 -10.86
CA LEU A 242 0.34 15.27 -9.46
C LEU A 242 -0.50 14.35 -8.55
N ALA A 243 -1.65 13.86 -9.04
CA ALA A 243 -2.55 13.02 -8.27
C ALA A 243 -1.97 11.63 -7.92
N LEU A 244 -1.00 11.13 -8.71
CA LEU A 244 -0.24 9.93 -8.37
C LEU A 244 0.56 10.08 -7.07
N PHE A 245 0.86 11.32 -6.67
CA PHE A 245 1.58 11.67 -5.45
C PHE A 245 0.66 12.41 -4.46
N SER A 246 -0.65 12.18 -4.52
CA SER A 246 -1.64 12.82 -3.63
C SER A 246 -1.45 12.43 -2.16
N GLU A 247 -0.88 11.27 -1.87
CA GLU A 247 -0.49 10.85 -0.50
C GLU A 247 0.61 11.73 0.09
N PHE A 248 1.48 12.30 -0.77
CA PHE A 248 2.45 13.31 -0.40
C PHE A 248 1.86 14.71 -0.42
N GLY A 249 0.56 14.87 -0.68
CA GLY A 249 -0.12 16.16 -0.65
C GLY A 249 0.21 17.08 -1.84
N LEU A 250 0.66 16.57 -2.99
CA LEU A 250 0.90 17.43 -4.16
C LEU A 250 -0.42 17.98 -4.76
N ILE A 251 -1.50 17.22 -4.73
CA ILE A 251 -2.85 17.69 -5.09
C ILE A 251 -3.87 16.73 -4.46
N LYS A 252 -5.14 17.11 -4.31
CA LYS A 252 -6.16 16.21 -3.73
C LYS A 252 -6.69 15.20 -4.73
N LYS A 253 -6.81 15.58 -6.01
CA LYS A 253 -7.35 14.72 -7.08
C LYS A 253 -6.97 15.21 -8.48
N GLY A 254 -7.25 14.40 -9.50
CA GLY A 254 -7.14 14.80 -10.90
C GLY A 254 -8.22 15.80 -11.32
N HIS A 255 -7.89 16.65 -12.29
CA HIS A 255 -8.74 17.73 -12.80
C HIS A 255 -8.72 17.78 -14.33
N SER A 256 -9.84 18.13 -14.95
CA SER A 256 -9.93 18.36 -16.40
C SER A 256 -9.78 19.81 -16.81
N MET A 257 -9.74 20.74 -15.84
CA MET A 257 -9.66 22.19 -16.09
C MET A 257 -8.45 22.80 -15.40
N ILE A 258 -7.81 23.77 -16.07
CA ILE A 258 -6.65 24.51 -15.55
C ILE A 258 -7.00 25.20 -14.23
N THR A 259 -8.15 25.89 -14.16
CA THR A 259 -8.59 26.60 -12.95
C THR A 259 -8.74 25.65 -11.75
N GLY A 260 -9.34 24.48 -11.95
CA GLY A 260 -9.46 23.46 -10.90
C GLY A 260 -8.11 22.94 -10.44
N THR A 261 -7.20 22.70 -11.40
CA THR A 261 -5.82 22.26 -11.13
C THR A 261 -5.07 23.27 -10.27
N LEU A 262 -5.08 24.56 -10.66
CA LEU A 262 -4.37 25.62 -9.96
C LEU A 262 -4.93 25.87 -8.56
N LEU A 263 -6.25 25.92 -8.40
CA LEU A 263 -6.88 26.10 -7.08
C LEU A 263 -6.54 24.96 -6.12
N ASP A 264 -6.54 23.72 -6.61
CA ASP A 264 -6.21 22.57 -5.78
C ASP A 264 -4.72 22.55 -5.43
N MET A 265 -3.84 22.83 -6.39
CA MET A 265 -2.41 23.02 -6.16
C MET A 265 -2.14 24.08 -5.08
N GLU A 266 -2.69 25.27 -5.22
CA GLU A 266 -2.52 26.35 -4.23
C GLU A 266 -3.06 25.92 -2.85
N SER A 267 -4.20 25.23 -2.81
CA SER A 267 -4.77 24.69 -1.56
C SER A 267 -3.94 23.56 -0.93
N CYS A 268 -3.04 22.96 -1.71
CA CYS A 268 -2.12 21.91 -1.29
C CYS A 268 -0.73 22.44 -0.95
N GLY A 269 -0.50 23.75 -1.04
CA GLY A 269 0.77 24.37 -0.64
C GLY A 269 1.73 24.64 -1.78
N TRP A 270 1.29 24.56 -3.04
CA TRP A 270 2.09 25.07 -4.16
C TRP A 270 2.17 26.59 -4.09
N GLN A 271 3.38 27.12 -4.25
CA GLN A 271 3.68 28.55 -4.20
C GLN A 271 4.27 29.01 -5.52
N LYS A 272 3.98 30.27 -5.89
CA LYS A 272 4.60 30.89 -7.05
C LYS A 272 6.08 31.17 -6.79
N ILE A 273 6.93 30.87 -7.77
CA ILE A 273 8.37 31.14 -7.71
C ILE A 273 8.81 32.04 -8.88
N ALA A 274 9.90 32.77 -8.69
CA ALA A 274 10.43 33.70 -9.69
C ALA A 274 11.24 33.01 -10.79
N GLU A 275 12.05 32.01 -10.42
CA GLU A 275 12.98 31.32 -11.31
C GLU A 275 12.56 29.86 -11.51
N PRO A 276 12.73 29.28 -12.70
CA PRO A 276 12.29 27.91 -12.97
C PRO A 276 13.15 26.89 -12.21
N LYS A 277 12.47 25.94 -11.54
CA LYS A 277 13.08 24.76 -10.89
C LYS A 277 12.70 23.49 -11.63
N VAL A 278 13.63 22.55 -11.76
CA VAL A 278 13.33 21.24 -12.40
C VAL A 278 12.15 20.60 -11.67
N GLY A 279 11.13 20.18 -12.41
CA GLY A 279 9.90 19.61 -11.87
C GLY A 279 8.85 20.64 -11.44
N CYS A 280 9.11 21.95 -11.52
CA CYS A 280 8.07 22.96 -11.26
C CYS A 280 6.97 22.91 -12.32
N VAL A 281 5.75 23.28 -11.94
CA VAL A 281 4.63 23.42 -12.88
C VAL A 281 4.71 24.81 -13.52
N ILE A 282 4.60 24.85 -14.84
CA ILE A 282 4.61 26.09 -15.63
C ILE A 282 3.19 26.40 -16.07
N LEU A 283 2.75 27.63 -15.87
CA LEU A 283 1.56 28.20 -16.47
C LEU A 283 1.99 29.18 -17.58
N TRP A 284 1.58 28.89 -18.80
CA TRP A 284 1.78 29.81 -19.93
C TRP A 284 0.55 30.65 -20.21
N GLU A 285 0.80 31.81 -20.81
CA GLU A 285 -0.22 32.76 -21.24
C GLU A 285 -1.28 32.12 -22.13
N GLU A 286 -2.46 32.71 -22.09
CA GLU A 286 -3.55 32.35 -22.97
C GLU A 286 -3.20 32.65 -24.44
N ARG A 287 -3.57 31.75 -25.34
CA ARG A 287 -3.44 31.95 -26.79
C ARG A 287 -4.70 31.57 -27.50
N GLU A 288 -5.07 32.41 -28.46
CA GLU A 288 -6.11 32.11 -29.42
C GLU A 288 -5.54 31.22 -30.53
N ARG A 289 -6.16 30.06 -30.74
CA ARG A 289 -5.86 29.15 -31.83
C ARG A 289 -7.17 28.62 -32.38
N ASN A 290 -7.42 28.86 -33.67
CA ASN A 290 -8.64 28.41 -34.36
C ASN A 290 -9.95 28.86 -33.67
N GLY A 291 -9.98 30.07 -33.09
CA GLY A 291 -11.15 30.63 -32.42
C GLY A 291 -11.37 30.14 -30.99
N GLU A 292 -10.46 29.32 -30.45
CA GLU A 292 -10.46 28.90 -29.05
C GLU A 292 -9.27 29.51 -28.33
N SER A 293 -9.53 30.15 -27.19
CA SER A 293 -8.54 30.81 -26.35
C SER A 293 -8.30 29.95 -25.12
N ASN A 294 -7.07 29.46 -24.95
CA ASN A 294 -6.74 28.55 -23.85
C ASN A 294 -5.35 28.84 -23.25
N LYS A 295 -5.30 28.87 -21.92
CA LYS A 295 -4.04 28.79 -21.16
C LYS A 295 -3.44 27.41 -21.30
N HIS A 296 -2.20 27.24 -20.85
CA HIS A 296 -1.51 25.96 -20.94
C HIS A 296 -0.72 25.63 -19.70
N LEU A 297 -0.63 24.33 -19.40
CA LEU A 297 0.06 23.80 -18.23
C LEU A 297 1.05 22.71 -18.65
N GLY A 298 2.15 22.62 -17.92
CA GLY A 298 3.20 21.62 -18.12
C GLY A 298 4.23 21.65 -17.00
N PHE A 299 5.33 20.94 -17.19
CA PHE A 299 6.43 20.84 -16.22
C PHE A 299 7.73 21.34 -16.83
N TYR A 300 8.55 22.02 -16.03
CA TYR A 300 9.93 22.35 -16.41
C TYR A 300 10.85 21.13 -16.23
N LEU A 301 11.67 20.81 -17.23
CA LEU A 301 12.57 19.66 -17.19
C LEU A 301 14.04 20.03 -16.88
N GLY A 302 14.37 21.32 -16.89
CA GLY A 302 15.75 21.80 -16.88
C GLY A 302 16.28 22.04 -18.29
N ASN A 303 17.50 22.57 -18.42
CA ASN A 303 18.17 22.76 -19.72
C ASN A 303 17.33 23.48 -20.80
N SER A 304 16.50 24.44 -20.37
CA SER A 304 15.55 25.14 -21.25
C SER A 304 14.48 24.25 -21.88
N GLU A 305 14.23 23.07 -21.33
CA GLU A 305 13.20 22.14 -21.76
C GLU A 305 12.01 22.15 -20.80
N ALA A 306 10.82 21.92 -21.36
CA ALA A 306 9.59 21.66 -20.64
C ALA A 306 8.85 20.52 -21.33
N ILE A 307 7.91 19.91 -20.62
CA ILE A 307 6.97 18.94 -21.18
C ILE A 307 5.55 19.40 -20.91
N SER A 308 4.73 19.32 -21.94
CA SER A 308 3.31 19.65 -21.84
C SER A 308 2.52 18.90 -22.89
N ASN A 309 1.20 18.83 -22.74
CA ASN A 309 0.36 18.18 -23.75
C ASN A 309 0.40 18.96 -25.09
N SER A 310 0.69 18.29 -26.19
CA SER A 310 0.64 18.87 -27.53
C SER A 310 -0.78 18.78 -28.10
N PRO A 311 -1.47 19.90 -28.39
CA PRO A 311 -2.81 19.86 -28.97
C PRO A 311 -2.89 19.21 -30.35
N ASP A 312 -1.76 19.22 -31.09
CA ASP A 312 -1.67 18.66 -32.43
C ASP A 312 -1.45 17.15 -32.41
N LEU A 313 -0.64 16.65 -31.47
CA LEU A 313 -0.36 15.21 -31.33
C LEU A 313 -1.34 14.51 -30.38
N GLY A 314 -2.01 15.25 -29.50
CA GLY A 314 -2.91 14.72 -28.47
C GLY A 314 -2.18 13.96 -27.34
N VAL A 315 -0.88 14.19 -27.17
CA VAL A 315 -0.01 13.52 -26.17
C VAL A 315 1.01 14.50 -25.59
N PRO A 316 1.60 14.23 -24.41
CA PRO A 316 2.70 15.03 -23.87
C PRO A 316 3.92 15.05 -24.80
N GLU A 317 4.52 16.22 -24.98
CA GLU A 317 5.67 16.46 -25.85
C GLU A 317 6.69 17.34 -25.14
N VAL A 318 7.98 17.03 -25.34
CA VAL A 318 9.09 17.85 -24.84
C VAL A 318 9.37 18.96 -25.84
N HIS A 319 9.46 20.20 -25.35
CA HIS A 319 9.73 21.38 -26.16
C HIS A 319 10.52 22.41 -25.34
N HIS A 320 11.00 23.48 -25.99
CA HIS A 320 11.64 24.58 -25.25
C HIS A 320 10.64 25.21 -24.28
N TRP A 321 11.06 25.54 -23.05
CA TRP A 321 10.14 25.99 -21.99
C TRP A 321 9.40 27.30 -22.26
N THR A 322 9.85 28.07 -23.24
CA THR A 322 9.16 29.27 -23.78
C THR A 322 8.56 29.07 -25.18
N PHE A 323 8.45 27.82 -25.65
CA PHE A 323 8.12 27.43 -27.03
C PHE A 323 9.10 27.98 -28.08
N GLY A 324 10.34 28.27 -27.66
CA GLY A 324 11.40 28.84 -28.47
C GLY A 324 11.60 30.33 -28.21
N MET A 325 12.51 30.93 -28.98
CA MET A 325 12.82 32.36 -28.93
C MET A 325 12.67 32.94 -30.34
N LYS A 326 12.00 34.08 -30.46
CA LYS A 326 11.89 34.84 -31.71
C LYS A 326 12.27 36.30 -31.43
N ASP A 327 13.25 36.81 -32.15
CA ASP A 327 13.77 38.18 -31.99
C ASP A 327 14.18 38.51 -30.54
N GLY A 328 14.78 37.51 -29.85
CA GLY A 328 15.19 37.63 -28.45
C GLY A 328 14.05 37.57 -27.43
N GLN A 329 12.81 37.34 -27.86
CA GLN A 329 11.64 37.23 -27.01
C GLN A 329 11.10 35.79 -26.94
N PRO A 330 10.56 35.36 -25.78
CA PRO A 330 9.83 34.11 -25.65
C PRO A 330 8.76 33.96 -26.72
N VAL A 331 8.75 32.84 -27.44
CA VAL A 331 7.68 32.55 -28.40
C VAL A 331 6.34 32.49 -27.69
N ARG A 332 6.28 32.08 -26.41
CA ARG A 332 5.11 32.15 -25.52
C ARG A 332 5.54 32.59 -24.12
N LYS A 333 4.82 33.57 -23.55
CA LYS A 333 5.10 34.09 -22.21
C LYS A 333 4.70 33.09 -21.11
N VAL A 334 5.54 32.98 -20.08
CA VAL A 334 5.22 32.29 -18.82
C VAL A 334 4.52 33.27 -17.88
N GLU A 335 3.32 32.91 -17.41
CA GLU A 335 2.56 33.72 -16.44
C GLU A 335 2.96 33.42 -15.01
N ALA A 336 3.23 32.15 -14.70
CA ALA A 336 3.61 31.72 -13.37
C ALA A 336 4.40 30.41 -13.41
N LEU A 337 5.25 30.25 -12.41
CA LEU A 337 5.95 29.01 -12.08
C LEU A 337 5.51 28.62 -10.68
N TYR A 338 5.18 27.35 -10.46
CA TYR A 338 4.71 26.84 -9.19
C TYR A 338 5.64 25.77 -8.64
N TRP A 339 5.99 25.86 -7.37
CA TRP A 339 6.82 24.88 -6.65
C TRP A 339 6.18 24.44 -5.36
N HIS A 340 6.45 23.20 -4.97
CA HIS A 340 5.96 22.60 -3.75
C HIS A 340 7.13 22.21 -2.85
N GLU A 341 7.12 22.60 -1.58
CA GLU A 341 8.25 22.40 -0.67
C GLU A 341 8.61 20.92 -0.44
N ARG A 342 7.63 20.02 -0.54
CA ARG A 342 7.89 18.56 -0.45
C ARG A 342 8.73 17.99 -1.59
N LEU A 343 8.97 18.74 -2.66
CA LEU A 343 9.88 18.32 -3.73
C LEU A 343 11.35 18.70 -3.43
N ASN A 344 11.63 19.28 -2.25
CA ASN A 344 13.00 19.52 -1.78
C ASN A 344 13.61 18.32 -1.04
N SER A 345 12.80 17.28 -0.76
CA SER A 345 13.19 16.10 0.01
C SER A 345 14.06 15.14 -0.78
#